data_AF-W8NZ51-F1
#
_entry.id   AF-W8NZ51-F1
#
_cell.length_a   1.000
_cell.length_b   1.000
_cell.length_c   1.000
_cell.angle_alpha   90.00
_cell.angle_beta   90.00
_cell.angle_gamma   90.00
#
_symmetry.space_group_name_H-M   'P 1'
#
loop_
_entity.id
_entity.type
_entity.pdbx_description
1 polymer ?
#
loop_
_entity_poly.entity_id
_entity_poly.type
_entity_poly.pdbx_seq_one_letter_code
_entity_poly.pdbx_strand_id
1 'polypeptide(L)'
;MERAVYLLIIIVALLSVSLTVPSHTYSPPYAGFFGSTINTYEKPPRWVGYVECTADTSSYYSYVVNWTLRYPHDYGVSEPGVFRTTILVRNWSRFFEEMPSGCHVLGRNSLNYDDKLYRASERLKNLTAGTPDYEKLKPFFGFASSPETPVNVTGVKITVFSTGPMKPVKLPFVITWLGILIVGIAGALVSYRRSKSLLAVFLITVILSAIFFEEYIQMERKISGTAEAFNELLTLNSTSGWCTEIGGAQGDFSSRDDVNWFLKTVEKNNATVSSVRWEDTVLRIHVKVNMNNYKRIIEAFKERGWETSVIDSEYLNALLEERHGTREINETLTTLEKYLPYLTPDERKAVEDYMANLNETLHQDRDQKNLCIAVFATNPEAIIPDYGGHSDFLAKFALVAVFVGLALGRRRGDETQ
;
A
#
# COMPACT_ATOMS: atom_id res chain seq x y z
N MET A 1 -5.97 16.91 -53.08
CA MET A 1 -4.94 16.85 -52.02
C MET A 1 -5.49 17.42 -50.72
N GLU A 2 -6.22 18.54 -50.76
CA GLU A 2 -6.85 19.20 -49.61
C GLU A 2 -7.65 18.28 -48.67
N ARG A 3 -8.56 17.43 -49.19
CA ARG A 3 -9.37 16.53 -48.34
C ARG A 3 -8.54 15.59 -47.46
N ALA A 4 -7.40 15.08 -47.95
CA ALA A 4 -6.53 14.21 -47.17
C ALA A 4 -5.76 14.99 -46.09
N VAL A 5 -5.36 16.22 -46.41
CA VAL A 5 -4.70 17.13 -45.45
C VAL A 5 -5.65 17.50 -44.31
N TYR A 6 -6.92 17.79 -44.60
CA TYR A 6 -7.94 18.03 -43.57
C TYR A 6 -8.12 16.84 -42.62
N LEU A 7 -8.16 15.61 -43.15
CA LEU A 7 -8.25 14.40 -42.32
C LEU A 7 -7.03 14.23 -41.41
N LEU A 8 -5.82 14.54 -41.91
CA LEU A 8 -4.61 14.54 -41.08
C LEU A 8 -4.66 15.60 -39.97
N ILE A 9 -5.15 16.81 -40.26
CA ILE A 9 -5.33 17.87 -39.24
C ILE A 9 -6.31 17.42 -38.15
N ILE A 10 -7.40 16.75 -38.51
CA ILE A 10 -8.35 16.18 -37.54
C ILE A 10 -7.66 15.16 -36.63
N ILE A 11 -6.81 14.28 -37.18
CA ILE A 11 -6.03 13.33 -36.39
C ILE A 11 -5.08 14.05 -35.43
N VAL A 12 -4.38 15.10 -35.87
CA VAL A 12 -3.52 15.91 -34.97
C VAL A 12 -4.33 16.51 -33.83
N ALA A 13 -5.50 17.07 -34.11
CA ALA A 13 -6.35 17.67 -33.09
C ALA A 13 -6.81 16.63 -32.05
N LEU A 14 -7.29 15.47 -32.51
CA LEU A 14 -7.72 14.36 -31.64
C LEU A 14 -6.58 13.86 -30.74
N LEU A 15 -5.39 13.64 -31.32
CA LEU A 15 -4.21 13.21 -30.57
C LEU A 15 -3.77 14.27 -29.55
N SER A 16 -3.74 15.54 -29.94
CA SER A 16 -3.38 16.64 -29.04
C SER A 16 -4.34 16.77 -27.85
N VAL A 17 -5.64 16.58 -28.08
CA VAL A 17 -6.64 16.56 -27.00
C VAL A 17 -6.38 15.39 -26.05
N SER A 18 -6.07 14.18 -26.57
CA SER A 18 -5.80 13.03 -25.69
C SER A 18 -4.62 13.22 -24.76
N LEU A 19 -3.58 13.97 -25.18
CA LEU A 19 -2.41 14.27 -24.35
C LEU A 19 -2.73 15.19 -23.15
N THR A 20 -3.88 15.87 -23.17
CA THR A 20 -4.34 16.72 -22.06
C THR A 20 -5.25 15.99 -21.07
N VAL A 21 -5.70 14.77 -21.41
CA VAL A 21 -6.57 13.98 -20.55
C VAL A 21 -5.69 13.28 -19.50
N PRO A 22 -5.98 13.42 -18.19
CA PRO A 22 -5.24 12.69 -17.17
C PRO A 22 -5.52 11.18 -17.27
N SER A 23 -4.49 10.35 -17.12
CA SER A 23 -4.64 8.88 -17.10
C SER A 23 -5.59 8.38 -16.01
N HIS A 24 -5.60 9.07 -14.87
CA HIS A 24 -6.32 8.68 -13.67
C HIS A 24 -7.00 9.88 -13.04
N THR A 25 -8.09 9.62 -12.34
CA THR A 25 -8.75 10.61 -11.49
C THR A 25 -8.63 10.20 -10.03
N TYR A 26 -8.27 11.18 -9.21
CA TYR A 26 -8.27 11.06 -7.76
C TYR A 26 -9.45 11.86 -7.22
N SER A 27 -10.22 11.24 -6.35
CA SER A 27 -11.15 11.96 -5.49
C SER A 27 -10.54 11.92 -4.10
N PRO A 28 -10.29 13.06 -3.44
CA PRO A 28 -10.21 14.42 -3.98
C PRO A 28 -8.92 14.69 -4.76
N PRO A 29 -8.92 15.74 -5.61
CA PRO A 29 -7.72 16.26 -6.24
C PRO A 29 -6.76 16.90 -5.22
N TYR A 30 -5.50 17.07 -5.63
CA TYR A 30 -4.47 17.75 -4.85
C TYR A 30 -4.92 19.15 -4.42
N ALA A 31 -4.91 19.39 -3.10
CA ALA A 31 -5.08 20.72 -2.53
C ALA A 31 -3.68 21.32 -2.32
N GLY A 32 -3.30 22.28 -3.17
CA GLY A 32 -2.01 22.97 -3.02
C GLY A 32 -1.91 23.70 -1.69
N PHE A 33 -0.91 23.36 -0.88
CA PHE A 33 -0.67 24.00 0.41
C PHE A 33 0.46 25.03 0.31
N PHE A 34 0.18 26.28 0.68
CA PHE A 34 1.18 27.34 0.80
C PHE A 34 1.60 27.48 2.27
N GLY A 35 2.88 27.23 2.54
CA GLY A 35 3.41 27.12 3.89
C GLY A 35 3.48 28.43 4.66
N SER A 36 3.20 28.34 5.95
CA SER A 36 3.83 29.18 6.96
C SER A 36 4.53 28.26 7.96
N THR A 37 5.86 28.26 7.96
CA THR A 37 6.65 27.59 8.99
C THR A 37 6.51 28.37 10.29
N ILE A 38 5.78 27.80 11.25
CA ILE A 38 5.86 28.23 12.65
C ILE A 38 6.64 27.12 13.36
N ASN A 39 7.85 27.42 13.83
CA ASN A 39 8.58 26.52 14.72
C ASN A 39 7.79 26.43 16.03
N THR A 40 6.90 25.45 16.16
CA THR A 40 5.93 25.40 17.27
C THR A 40 6.43 24.64 18.51
N TYR A 41 7.57 23.93 18.43
CA TYR A 41 7.95 22.96 19.47
C TYR A 41 9.35 23.23 20.05
N GLU A 42 9.42 24.08 21.07
CA GLU A 42 10.64 24.27 21.86
C GLU A 42 10.86 23.16 22.91
N LYS A 43 9.86 22.31 23.21
CA LYS A 43 9.91 21.24 24.24
C LYS A 43 9.07 20.00 23.84
N PRO A 44 9.43 18.78 24.30
CA PRO A 44 8.72 17.54 23.92
C PRO A 44 7.30 17.46 24.54
N PRO A 45 6.28 17.04 23.78
CA PRO A 45 4.93 16.84 24.30
C PRO A 45 4.87 15.64 25.26
N ARG A 46 3.96 15.68 26.24
CA ARG A 46 3.71 14.56 27.17
C ARG A 46 2.93 13.43 26.52
N TRP A 47 2.10 13.76 25.54
CA TRP A 47 1.20 12.83 24.89
C TRP A 47 1.42 12.87 23.38
N VAL A 48 1.28 11.73 22.72
CA VAL A 48 1.19 11.66 21.26
C VAL A 48 -0.15 11.03 20.89
N GLY A 49 -0.90 11.77 20.08
CA GLY A 49 -2.15 11.33 19.49
C GLY A 49 -1.93 10.92 18.05
N TYR A 50 -2.67 9.90 17.62
CA TYR A 50 -2.79 9.51 16.22
C TYR A 50 -4.27 9.64 15.86
N VAL A 51 -4.55 10.47 14.87
CA VAL A 51 -5.89 10.63 14.33
C VAL A 51 -5.84 10.28 12.87
N GLU A 52 -6.74 9.40 12.49
CA GLU A 52 -6.96 9.04 11.11
C GLU A 52 -8.35 9.50 10.70
N CYS A 53 -8.43 10.17 9.57
CA CYS A 53 -9.69 10.60 9.00
C CYS A 53 -9.87 9.96 7.64
N THR A 54 -11.03 9.35 7.42
CA THR A 54 -11.46 8.89 6.11
C THR A 54 -12.44 9.89 5.52
N ALA A 55 -12.28 10.17 4.23
CA ALA A 55 -13.18 11.07 3.52
C ALA A 55 -13.61 10.49 2.18
N ASP A 56 -14.88 10.13 2.10
CA ASP A 56 -15.48 9.49 0.91
C ASP A 56 -15.79 10.48 -0.21
N THR A 57 -15.78 11.79 0.07
CA THR A 57 -16.08 12.85 -0.89
C THR A 57 -15.05 13.96 -0.88
N SER A 58 -14.86 14.60 -2.03
CA SER A 58 -13.92 15.72 -2.17
C SER A 58 -14.28 16.94 -1.29
N SER A 59 -15.57 17.21 -1.11
CA SER A 59 -16.04 18.31 -0.24
C SER A 59 -15.75 18.00 1.22
N TYR A 60 -15.98 16.76 1.65
CA TYR A 60 -15.72 16.34 3.02
C TYR A 60 -14.23 16.29 3.34
N TYR A 61 -13.39 15.81 2.42
CA TYR A 61 -11.94 15.86 2.58
C TYR A 61 -11.42 17.29 2.76
N SER A 62 -11.88 18.22 1.92
CA SER A 62 -11.50 19.64 2.02
C SER A 62 -11.92 20.24 3.37
N TYR A 63 -13.10 19.84 3.86
CA TYR A 63 -13.56 20.22 5.20
C TYR A 63 -12.65 19.69 6.31
N VAL A 64 -12.27 18.41 6.27
CA VAL A 64 -11.39 17.79 7.27
C VAL A 64 -10.00 18.42 7.24
N VAL A 65 -9.40 18.61 6.06
CA VAL A 65 -8.12 19.29 5.91
C VAL A 65 -8.21 20.68 6.52
N ASN A 66 -9.21 21.50 6.16
CA ASN A 66 -9.39 22.84 6.72
C ASN A 66 -9.62 22.84 8.25
N TRP A 67 -10.23 21.81 8.80
CA TRP A 67 -10.37 21.64 10.25
C TRP A 67 -9.01 21.45 10.94
N THR A 68 -8.11 20.62 10.38
CA THR A 68 -6.76 20.41 10.96
C THR A 68 -5.95 21.71 11.05
N LEU A 69 -6.11 22.60 10.07
CA LEU A 69 -5.37 23.86 9.97
C LEU A 69 -5.78 24.92 11.00
N ARG A 70 -6.89 24.69 11.73
CA ARG A 70 -7.34 25.58 12.82
C ARG A 70 -6.47 25.47 14.06
N TYR A 71 -5.69 24.40 14.17
CA TYR A 71 -4.76 24.15 15.27
C TYR A 71 -3.36 24.65 14.92
N PRO A 72 -2.51 24.98 15.90
CA PRO A 72 -1.08 25.17 15.62
C PRO A 72 -0.54 23.87 15.00
N HIS A 73 0.10 23.97 13.83
CA HIS A 73 0.48 22.82 13.03
C HIS A 73 1.84 23.01 12.36
N ASP A 74 2.53 21.90 12.14
CA ASP A 74 3.71 21.85 11.27
C ASP A 74 3.28 21.83 9.80
N TYR A 75 4.25 21.91 8.89
CA TYR A 75 4.01 21.79 7.46
C TYR A 75 3.15 20.56 7.13
N GLY A 76 2.12 20.76 6.30
CA GLY A 76 1.32 19.68 5.74
C GLY A 76 2.01 19.12 4.50
N VAL A 77 2.00 17.79 4.34
CA VAL A 77 2.34 17.13 3.08
C VAL A 77 1.04 16.69 2.43
N SER A 78 0.75 17.22 1.23
CA SER A 78 -0.39 16.77 0.41
C SER A 78 0.13 16.01 -0.79
N GLU A 79 -0.40 14.81 -0.98
CA GLU A 79 -0.21 13.97 -2.15
C GLU A 79 -1.59 13.61 -2.73
N PRO A 80 -1.68 13.12 -3.98
CA PRO A 80 -2.94 12.60 -4.50
C PRO A 80 -3.56 11.56 -3.55
N GLY A 81 -4.76 11.85 -3.03
CA GLY A 81 -5.50 10.97 -2.13
C GLY A 81 -5.08 10.97 -0.65
N VAL A 82 -4.02 11.69 -0.26
CA VAL A 82 -3.51 11.69 1.13
C VAL A 82 -3.09 13.10 1.56
N PHE A 83 -3.47 13.47 2.78
CA PHE A 83 -2.94 14.64 3.47
C PHE A 83 -2.43 14.25 4.85
N ARG A 84 -1.22 14.70 5.19
CA ARG A 84 -0.58 14.45 6.48
C ARG A 84 -0.15 15.76 7.10
N THR A 85 -0.45 15.94 8.37
CA THR A 85 0.03 17.07 9.17
C THR A 85 0.20 16.67 10.64
N THR A 86 1.00 17.43 11.37
CA THR A 86 1.14 17.29 12.82
C THR A 86 0.64 18.56 13.48
N ILE A 87 -0.28 18.43 14.44
CA ILE A 87 -0.88 19.55 15.15
C ILE A 87 -0.60 19.48 16.65
N LEU A 88 -0.71 20.63 17.34
CA LEU A 88 -0.61 20.71 18.78
C LEU A 88 -1.96 20.91 19.45
N VAL A 89 -2.32 19.97 20.31
CA VAL A 89 -3.57 20.00 21.07
C VAL A 89 -3.29 20.24 22.54
N ARG A 90 -3.72 21.42 23.03
CA ARG A 90 -3.61 21.80 24.45
C ARG A 90 -4.77 21.23 25.29
N ASN A 91 -5.98 21.18 24.73
CA ASN A 91 -7.16 20.64 25.40
C ASN A 91 -7.71 19.46 24.60
N TRP A 92 -7.43 18.25 25.09
CA TRP A 92 -7.81 17.01 24.43
C TRP A 92 -9.33 16.78 24.39
N SER A 93 -10.05 17.12 25.47
CA SER A 93 -11.51 16.92 25.53
C SER A 93 -12.22 17.74 24.46
N ARG A 94 -11.84 19.02 24.36
CA ARG A 94 -12.40 19.93 23.34
C ARG A 94 -12.03 19.51 21.92
N PHE A 95 -10.79 19.06 21.70
CA PHE A 95 -10.36 18.54 20.41
C PHE A 95 -11.19 17.32 19.97
N PHE A 96 -11.49 16.42 20.92
CA PHE A 96 -12.31 15.23 20.66
C PHE A 96 -13.77 15.60 20.32
N GLU A 97 -14.34 16.59 21.00
CA GLU A 97 -15.71 17.09 20.73
C GLU A 97 -15.82 17.79 19.36
N GLU A 98 -14.78 18.49 18.93
CA GLU A 98 -14.74 19.21 17.65
C GLU A 98 -14.35 18.31 16.45
N MET A 99 -14.10 17.02 16.67
CA MET A 99 -13.58 16.10 15.66
C MET A 99 -14.62 15.78 14.56
N PRO A 100 -14.29 15.92 13.26
CA PRO A 100 -15.17 15.59 12.16
C PRO A 100 -15.67 14.13 12.13
N SER A 101 -16.87 13.92 11.61
CA SER A 101 -17.50 12.59 11.43
C SER A 101 -16.77 11.68 10.40
N GLY A 102 -15.99 10.71 10.87
CA GLY A 102 -15.13 9.88 10.01
C GLY A 102 -13.65 10.04 10.34
N CYS A 103 -13.34 10.93 11.29
CA CYS A 103 -12.08 10.92 12.01
C CYS A 103 -12.17 10.04 13.25
N HIS A 104 -11.11 9.29 13.51
CA HIS A 104 -10.99 8.37 14.63
C HIS A 104 -9.64 8.57 15.30
N VAL A 105 -9.66 8.65 16.63
CA VAL A 105 -8.45 8.58 17.43
C VAL A 105 -8.00 7.13 17.43
N LEU A 106 -6.92 6.83 16.73
CA LEU A 106 -6.30 5.51 16.72
C LEU A 106 -5.58 5.21 18.04
N GLY A 107 -5.11 6.27 18.70
CA GLY A 107 -4.54 6.18 20.03
C GLY A 107 -4.11 7.54 20.55
N ARG A 108 -4.14 7.69 21.87
CA ARG A 108 -3.45 8.77 22.57
C ARG A 108 -2.62 8.14 23.65
N ASN A 109 -1.34 8.00 23.36
CA ASN A 109 -0.41 7.38 24.28
C ASN A 109 0.33 8.48 25.03
N SER A 110 0.58 8.25 26.32
CA SER A 110 1.69 8.97 26.94
C SER A 110 2.90 8.60 26.11
N LEU A 111 3.73 9.57 25.74
CA LEU A 111 5.10 9.22 25.42
C LEU A 111 5.63 8.54 26.69
N ASN A 112 5.96 7.24 26.59
CA ASN A 112 6.13 6.35 27.74
C ASN A 112 7.18 6.92 28.69
N TYR A 113 6.68 7.61 29.71
CA TYR A 113 7.40 7.98 30.89
C TYR A 113 6.62 7.36 32.04
N ASP A 114 6.92 6.09 32.31
CA ASP A 114 6.47 5.48 33.54
C ASP A 114 7.47 5.88 34.64
N ASP A 115 7.17 7.00 35.31
CA ASP A 115 7.96 7.52 36.42
C ASP A 115 8.17 6.45 37.52
N LYS A 116 7.20 5.55 37.73
CA LYS A 116 7.32 4.48 38.72
C LYS A 116 8.27 3.39 38.25
N LEU A 117 8.18 3.00 36.98
CA LEU A 117 9.10 2.03 36.39
C LEU A 117 10.53 2.58 36.28
N TYR A 118 10.67 3.88 35.98
CA TYR A 118 11.95 4.58 35.99
C TYR A 118 12.56 4.63 37.40
N ARG A 119 11.78 5.00 38.42
CA ARG A 119 12.24 4.98 39.82
C ARG A 119 12.59 3.58 40.30
N ALA A 120 11.79 2.58 39.94
CA ALA A 120 12.09 1.18 40.19
C ALA A 120 13.41 0.77 39.49
N SER A 121 13.61 1.18 38.24
CA SER A 121 14.86 0.96 37.49
C SER A 121 16.06 1.59 38.17
N GLU A 122 16.00 2.86 38.58
CA GLU A 122 17.09 3.53 39.29
C GLU A 122 17.37 2.89 40.66
N ARG A 123 16.33 2.52 41.40
CA ARG A 123 16.47 1.81 42.69
C ARG A 123 17.13 0.45 42.50
N LEU A 124 16.69 -0.33 41.51
CA LEU A 124 17.23 -1.66 41.21
C LEU A 124 18.64 -1.60 40.63
N LYS A 125 18.97 -0.62 39.78
CA LYS A 125 20.35 -0.34 39.34
C LYS A 125 21.26 -0.14 40.54
N ASN A 126 20.85 0.69 41.49
CA ASN A 126 21.63 0.96 42.70
C ASN A 126 21.75 -0.26 43.61
N LEU A 127 20.68 -1.04 43.79
CA LEU A 127 20.68 -2.25 44.63
C LEU A 127 21.48 -3.41 44.03
N THR A 128 21.54 -3.50 42.71
CA THR A 128 22.20 -4.60 42.01
C THR A 128 23.59 -4.24 41.49
N ALA A 129 24.00 -2.98 41.55
CA ALA A 129 25.31 -2.51 41.11
C ALA A 129 26.45 -3.40 41.64
N GLY A 130 27.29 -3.89 40.73
CA GLY A 130 28.42 -4.77 41.06
C GLY A 130 28.07 -6.23 41.36
N THR A 131 26.81 -6.65 41.18
CA THR A 131 26.37 -8.05 41.34
C THR A 131 26.08 -8.72 39.98
N PRO A 132 26.10 -10.07 39.90
CA PRO A 132 25.70 -10.79 38.68
C PRO A 132 24.25 -10.53 38.25
N ASP A 133 23.40 -10.09 39.19
CA ASP A 133 22.00 -9.79 38.91
C ASP A 133 21.83 -8.46 38.16
N TYR A 134 22.82 -7.55 38.23
CA TYR A 134 22.83 -6.31 37.42
C TYR A 134 22.80 -6.61 35.92
N GLU A 135 23.64 -7.57 35.49
CA GLU A 135 23.76 -7.96 34.10
C GLU A 135 22.45 -8.55 33.56
N LYS A 136 21.77 -9.36 34.38
CA LYS A 136 20.46 -9.95 34.05
C LYS A 136 19.33 -8.92 33.99
N LEU A 137 19.47 -7.75 34.65
CA LEU A 137 18.46 -6.69 34.66
C LEU A 137 18.72 -5.57 33.64
N LYS A 138 19.81 -5.63 32.87
CA LYS A 138 20.11 -4.63 31.82
C LYS A 138 18.98 -4.41 30.81
N PRO A 139 18.28 -5.45 30.30
CA PRO A 139 17.15 -5.25 29.39
C PRO A 139 16.04 -4.37 30.00
N PHE A 140 15.71 -4.61 31.27
CA PHE A 140 14.75 -3.81 32.02
C PHE A 140 15.22 -2.36 32.21
N PHE A 141 16.51 -2.14 32.50
CA PHE A 141 17.08 -0.81 32.70
C PHE A 141 17.08 0.06 31.44
N GLY A 142 17.35 -0.53 30.28
CA GLY A 142 17.28 0.17 28.98
C GLY A 142 15.85 0.59 28.67
N PHE A 143 14.90 -0.32 28.86
CA PHE A 143 13.47 -0.06 28.65
C PHE A 143 12.92 1.09 29.49
N ALA A 144 13.34 1.19 30.76
CA ALA A 144 12.78 2.14 31.71
C ALA A 144 13.40 3.56 31.70
N SER A 145 14.41 3.86 30.86
CA SER A 145 15.12 5.16 30.85
C SER A 145 14.35 6.31 30.15
N SER A 146 14.56 7.59 30.53
CA SER A 146 13.82 8.75 29.98
C SER A 146 14.69 9.88 29.41
N PRO A 147 14.32 10.48 28.26
CA PRO A 147 14.69 11.85 27.86
C PRO A 147 13.88 12.93 28.62
N GLU A 148 14.24 14.21 28.47
CA GLU A 148 13.80 15.41 29.23
C GLU A 148 12.30 15.54 29.63
N THR A 149 12.01 16.31 30.70
CA THR A 149 10.66 16.48 31.27
C THR A 149 9.65 17.02 30.25
N PRO A 150 8.55 16.29 29.95
CA PRO A 150 7.63 16.67 28.90
C PRO A 150 6.61 17.75 29.32
N VAL A 151 6.16 18.57 28.37
CA VAL A 151 5.08 19.57 28.57
C VAL A 151 3.70 18.94 28.42
N ASN A 152 2.72 19.35 29.24
CA ASN A 152 1.37 18.76 29.27
C ASN A 152 0.49 19.19 28.08
N VAL A 153 0.87 18.74 26.88
CA VAL A 153 0.20 18.94 25.60
C VAL A 153 0.23 17.63 24.82
N THR A 154 -0.64 17.50 23.82
CA THR A 154 -0.67 16.34 22.93
C THR A 154 -0.18 16.76 21.54
N GLY A 155 0.90 16.17 21.06
CA GLY A 155 1.28 16.25 19.65
C GLY A 155 0.44 15.24 18.86
N VAL A 156 -0.37 15.70 17.92
CA VAL A 156 -1.32 14.85 17.20
C VAL A 156 -0.89 14.73 15.75
N LYS A 157 -0.53 13.52 15.34
CA LYS A 157 -0.32 13.20 13.92
C LYS A 157 -1.67 12.92 13.30
N ILE A 158 -2.04 13.73 12.31
CA ILE A 158 -3.29 13.58 11.58
C ILE A 158 -2.98 13.11 10.17
N THR A 159 -3.58 11.99 9.80
CA THR A 159 -3.62 11.52 8.42
C THR A 159 -5.05 11.58 7.93
N VAL A 160 -5.27 12.28 6.82
CA VAL A 160 -6.54 12.31 6.12
C VAL A 160 -6.37 11.48 4.86
N PHE A 161 -7.04 10.34 4.83
CA PHE A 161 -7.14 9.49 3.67
C PHE A 161 -8.40 9.84 2.90
N SER A 162 -8.24 9.96 1.60
CA SER A 162 -9.37 9.67 0.74
C SER A 162 -9.56 8.18 0.62
N THR A 163 -10.78 7.74 0.84
CA THR A 163 -11.25 6.38 0.52
C THR A 163 -11.75 6.30 -0.93
N GLY A 164 -11.76 7.42 -1.66
CA GLY A 164 -12.10 7.44 -3.07
C GLY A 164 -11.05 6.67 -3.88
N PRO A 165 -11.40 5.55 -4.56
CA PRO A 165 -10.43 4.78 -5.32
C PRO A 165 -9.85 5.61 -6.48
N MET A 166 -8.59 5.35 -6.81
CA MET A 166 -7.97 5.85 -8.04
C MET A 166 -8.71 5.25 -9.23
N LYS A 167 -9.45 6.07 -9.97
CA LYS A 167 -10.27 5.59 -11.08
C LYS A 167 -9.56 5.82 -12.41
N PRO A 168 -9.35 4.78 -13.22
CA PRO A 168 -8.80 4.95 -14.56
C PRO A 168 -9.76 5.74 -15.43
N VAL A 169 -9.25 6.74 -16.13
CA VAL A 169 -10.03 7.49 -17.12
C VAL A 169 -9.99 6.69 -18.40
N LYS A 170 -11.11 6.07 -18.81
CA LYS A 170 -11.12 5.18 -19.99
C LYS A 170 -11.84 5.77 -21.20
N LEU A 171 -13.02 6.34 -21.00
CA LEU A 171 -13.93 6.72 -22.08
C LEU A 171 -13.33 7.74 -23.06
N PRO A 172 -12.62 8.79 -22.62
CA PRO A 172 -12.01 9.75 -23.55
C PRO A 172 -10.98 9.10 -24.48
N PHE A 173 -10.13 8.19 -23.99
CA PHE A 173 -9.12 7.53 -24.82
C PHE A 173 -9.77 6.59 -25.85
N VAL A 174 -10.78 5.82 -25.44
CA VAL A 174 -11.56 4.96 -26.37
C VAL A 174 -12.20 5.79 -27.48
N ILE A 175 -12.82 6.93 -27.13
CA ILE A 175 -13.45 7.82 -28.12
C ILE A 175 -12.40 8.40 -29.09
N THR A 176 -11.25 8.87 -28.56
CA THR A 176 -10.18 9.42 -29.39
C THR A 176 -9.66 8.38 -30.39
N TRP A 177 -9.30 7.19 -29.93
CA TRP A 177 -8.76 6.15 -30.81
C TRP A 177 -9.79 5.60 -31.79
N LEU A 178 -11.07 5.58 -31.43
CA LEU A 178 -12.15 5.26 -32.37
C LEU A 178 -12.25 6.33 -33.46
N GLY A 179 -12.15 7.61 -33.08
CA GLY A 179 -12.12 8.73 -34.02
C GLY A 179 -10.93 8.64 -34.98
N ILE A 180 -9.73 8.35 -34.48
CA ILE A 180 -8.52 8.18 -35.29
C ILE A 180 -8.70 7.00 -36.26
N LEU A 181 -9.26 5.87 -35.81
CA LEU A 181 -9.53 4.72 -36.66
C LEU A 181 -10.47 5.07 -37.82
N ILE A 182 -11.59 5.73 -37.53
CA ILE A 182 -12.59 6.13 -38.54
C ILE A 182 -11.98 7.11 -39.55
N VAL A 183 -11.29 8.14 -39.06
CA VAL A 183 -10.64 9.15 -39.91
C VAL A 183 -9.51 8.53 -40.72
N GLY A 184 -8.76 7.60 -40.14
CA GLY A 184 -7.70 6.83 -40.78
C GLY A 184 -8.21 5.98 -41.95
N ILE A 185 -9.30 5.24 -41.76
CA ILE A 185 -9.95 4.45 -42.82
C ILE A 185 -10.45 5.36 -43.95
N ALA A 186 -11.14 6.46 -43.61
CA ALA A 186 -11.59 7.42 -44.61
C ALA A 186 -10.42 8.02 -45.41
N GLY A 187 -9.32 8.36 -44.73
CA GLY A 187 -8.11 8.87 -45.35
C GLY A 187 -7.41 7.86 -46.27
N ALA A 188 -7.38 6.59 -45.88
CA ALA A 188 -6.84 5.50 -46.69
C ALA A 188 -7.67 5.33 -47.98
N LEU A 189 -9.01 5.34 -47.89
CA LEU A 189 -9.89 5.25 -49.05
C LEU A 189 -9.70 6.43 -50.02
N VAL A 190 -9.60 7.65 -49.49
CA VAL A 190 -9.36 8.87 -50.30
C VAL A 190 -7.98 8.83 -50.98
N SER A 191 -6.99 8.22 -50.33
CA SER A 191 -5.60 8.19 -50.80
C SER A 191 -5.27 7.00 -51.69
N TYR A 192 -6.08 5.93 -51.66
CA TYR A 192 -5.82 4.65 -52.34
C TYR A 192 -5.43 4.79 -53.81
N ARG A 193 -6.13 5.66 -54.56
CA ARG A 193 -5.85 5.92 -55.99
C ARG A 193 -5.06 7.20 -56.26
N ARG A 194 -4.75 8.00 -55.23
CA ARG A 194 -4.21 9.36 -55.39
C ARG A 194 -2.78 9.52 -54.89
N SER A 195 -2.41 8.88 -53.79
CA SER A 195 -1.07 9.02 -53.22
C SER A 195 -0.69 7.81 -52.38
N LYS A 196 0.32 7.06 -52.83
CA LYS A 196 0.87 5.91 -52.10
C LYS A 196 1.49 6.31 -50.75
N SER A 197 2.11 7.49 -50.67
CA SER A 197 2.73 7.98 -49.43
C SER A 197 1.69 8.37 -48.38
N LEU A 198 0.62 9.08 -48.78
CA LEU A 198 -0.48 9.42 -47.87
C LEU A 198 -1.27 8.17 -47.46
N LEU A 199 -1.46 7.23 -48.38
CA LEU A 199 -2.06 5.94 -48.07
C LEU A 199 -1.26 5.21 -46.97
N ALA A 200 0.07 5.17 -47.07
CA ALA A 200 0.92 4.55 -46.07
C ALA A 200 0.77 5.21 -44.69
N VAL A 201 0.73 6.55 -44.63
CA VAL A 201 0.50 7.28 -43.36
C VAL A 201 -0.84 6.91 -42.73
N PHE A 202 -1.92 6.89 -43.51
CA PHE A 202 -3.24 6.51 -42.99
C PHE A 202 -3.29 5.04 -42.54
N LEU A 203 -2.65 4.12 -43.27
CA LEU A 203 -2.55 2.72 -42.85
C LEU A 203 -1.78 2.56 -41.53
N ILE A 204 -0.69 3.31 -41.33
CA ILE A 204 0.05 3.32 -40.07
C ILE A 204 -0.87 3.80 -38.92
N THR A 205 -1.63 4.88 -39.12
CA THR A 205 -2.57 5.36 -38.08
C THR A 205 -3.68 4.36 -37.76
N VAL A 206 -4.17 3.62 -38.77
CA VAL A 206 -5.16 2.55 -38.58
C VAL A 206 -4.56 1.39 -37.78
N ILE A 207 -3.33 0.97 -38.09
CA ILE A 207 -2.63 -0.09 -37.37
C ILE A 207 -2.41 0.30 -35.91
N LEU A 208 -1.93 1.52 -35.64
CA LEU A 208 -1.74 2.01 -34.25
C LEU A 208 -3.06 2.05 -33.47
N SER A 209 -4.15 2.43 -34.13
CA SER A 209 -5.47 2.41 -33.51
C SER A 209 -5.95 0.98 -33.22
N ALA A 210 -5.70 0.03 -34.12
CA ALA A 210 -6.04 -1.38 -33.89
C ALA A 210 -5.24 -1.97 -32.72
N ILE A 211 -3.95 -1.65 -32.60
CA ILE A 211 -3.10 -2.05 -31.46
C ILE A 211 -3.68 -1.52 -30.15
N PHE A 212 -4.08 -0.24 -30.10
CA PHE A 212 -4.72 0.34 -28.91
C PHE A 212 -5.97 -0.46 -28.49
N PHE A 213 -6.85 -0.80 -29.45
CA PHE A 213 -8.07 -1.55 -29.15
C PHE A 213 -7.81 -2.99 -28.74
N GLU A 214 -6.82 -3.65 -29.33
CA GLU A 214 -6.43 -5.00 -28.94
C GLU A 214 -5.94 -5.02 -27.49
N GLU A 215 -5.00 -4.13 -27.13
CA GLU A 215 -4.50 -4.03 -25.76
C GLU A 215 -5.59 -3.62 -24.77
N TYR A 216 -6.48 -2.68 -25.14
CA TYR A 216 -7.65 -2.31 -24.35
C TYR A 216 -8.53 -3.54 -24.02
N ILE A 217 -8.86 -4.36 -25.03
CA ILE A 217 -9.69 -5.55 -24.84
C ILE A 217 -8.97 -6.58 -23.96
N GLN A 218 -7.67 -6.79 -24.19
CA GLN A 218 -6.88 -7.71 -23.37
C GLN A 218 -6.84 -7.27 -21.90
N MET A 219 -6.70 -5.97 -21.65
CA MET A 219 -6.67 -5.38 -20.31
C MET A 219 -8.02 -5.54 -19.60
N GLU A 220 -9.13 -5.22 -20.26
CA GLU A 220 -10.48 -5.40 -19.69
C GLU A 220 -10.79 -6.89 -19.45
N ARG A 221 -10.37 -7.81 -20.33
CA ARG A 221 -10.49 -9.26 -20.09
C ARG A 221 -9.69 -9.71 -18.88
N LYS A 222 -8.46 -9.22 -18.71
CA LYS A 222 -7.61 -9.53 -17.55
C LYS A 222 -8.26 -9.05 -16.25
N ILE A 223 -8.81 -7.84 -16.22
CA ILE A 223 -9.51 -7.29 -15.06
C ILE A 223 -10.73 -8.15 -14.71
N SER A 224 -11.56 -8.50 -15.70
CA SER A 224 -12.73 -9.36 -15.51
C SER A 224 -12.35 -10.76 -15.01
N GLY A 225 -11.34 -11.39 -15.62
CA GLY A 225 -10.86 -12.71 -15.20
C GLY A 225 -10.29 -12.72 -13.78
N THR A 226 -9.55 -11.67 -13.42
CA THR A 226 -9.05 -11.48 -12.05
C THR A 226 -10.22 -11.31 -11.07
N ALA A 227 -11.25 -10.53 -11.42
CA ALA A 227 -12.43 -10.35 -10.57
C ALA A 227 -13.21 -11.64 -10.32
N GLU A 228 -13.37 -12.47 -11.34
CA GLU A 228 -13.97 -13.81 -11.20
C GLU A 228 -13.13 -14.71 -10.30
N ALA A 229 -11.83 -14.83 -10.58
CA ALA A 229 -10.88 -15.62 -9.79
C ALA A 229 -10.88 -15.20 -8.32
N PHE A 230 -10.86 -13.90 -8.09
CA PHE A 230 -10.83 -13.30 -6.77
C PHE A 230 -12.12 -13.54 -5.97
N ASN A 231 -13.28 -13.47 -6.62
CA ASN A 231 -14.55 -13.87 -6.01
C ASN A 231 -14.56 -15.37 -5.66
N GLU A 232 -13.97 -16.24 -6.48
CA GLU A 232 -13.83 -17.66 -6.13
C GLU A 232 -12.95 -17.85 -4.89
N LEU A 233 -11.82 -17.14 -4.80
CA LEU A 233 -10.93 -17.19 -3.63
C LEU A 233 -11.62 -16.74 -2.33
N LEU A 234 -12.47 -15.70 -2.40
CA LEU A 234 -13.27 -15.22 -1.27
C LEU A 234 -14.23 -16.29 -0.72
N THR A 235 -14.70 -17.20 -1.58
CA THR A 235 -15.66 -18.25 -1.22
C THR A 235 -15.03 -19.55 -0.75
N LEU A 236 -13.70 -19.61 -0.63
CA LEU A 236 -13.01 -20.81 -0.17
C LEU A 236 -13.38 -21.16 1.27
N ASN A 237 -13.74 -22.43 1.48
CA ASN A 237 -13.98 -22.96 2.83
C ASN A 237 -12.69 -22.90 3.65
N SER A 238 -12.74 -22.23 4.79
CA SER A 238 -11.63 -22.15 5.74
C SER A 238 -11.89 -22.98 6.99
N THR A 239 -10.83 -23.54 7.56
CA THR A 239 -10.91 -24.32 8.81
C THR A 239 -10.83 -23.46 10.08
N SER A 240 -10.69 -22.13 9.93
CA SER A 240 -10.67 -21.13 11.01
C SER A 240 -9.62 -21.40 12.11
N GLY A 241 -8.40 -21.78 11.71
CA GLY A 241 -7.27 -22.00 12.61
C GLY A 241 -6.27 -20.84 12.62
N TRP A 242 -5.65 -20.57 13.77
CA TRP A 242 -4.48 -19.67 13.89
C TRP A 242 -3.18 -20.40 13.50
N CYS A 243 -2.25 -19.69 12.88
CA CYS A 243 -0.96 -20.22 12.44
C CYS A 243 0.12 -19.13 12.39
N THR A 244 1.38 -19.55 12.57
CA THR A 244 2.59 -18.74 12.42
C THR A 244 3.01 -18.72 10.95
N GLU A 245 3.11 -17.53 10.36
CA GLU A 245 3.55 -17.37 8.98
C GLU A 245 5.07 -17.60 8.88
N ILE A 246 5.47 -18.53 8.02
CA ILE A 246 6.88 -18.88 7.78
C ILE A 246 7.33 -18.58 6.34
N GLY A 247 6.44 -18.01 5.54
CA GLY A 247 6.72 -17.62 4.16
C GLY A 247 5.51 -16.96 3.53
N GLY A 248 5.77 -16.26 2.43
CA GLY A 248 4.81 -15.55 1.62
C GLY A 248 4.92 -15.93 0.15
N ALA A 249 3.80 -15.89 -0.57
CA ALA A 249 3.79 -15.96 -2.03
C ALA A 249 2.81 -14.93 -2.59
N GLN A 250 3.24 -14.16 -3.59
CA GLN A 250 2.36 -13.30 -4.36
C GLN A 250 1.77 -14.10 -5.52
N GLY A 251 0.49 -14.44 -5.42
CA GLY A 251 -0.22 -15.23 -6.42
C GLY A 251 -0.70 -14.37 -7.59
N ASP A 252 -0.38 -14.80 -8.81
CA ASP A 252 -1.01 -14.27 -10.03
C ASP A 252 -2.31 -15.02 -10.29
N PHE A 253 -3.42 -14.47 -9.78
CA PHE A 253 -4.77 -15.02 -9.94
C PHE A 253 -5.53 -14.29 -11.03
N SER A 254 -5.05 -14.43 -12.27
CA SER A 254 -5.62 -13.75 -13.43
C SER A 254 -6.86 -14.44 -14.02
N SER A 255 -7.08 -15.70 -13.64
CA SER A 255 -8.11 -16.56 -14.20
C SER A 255 -8.56 -17.66 -13.23
N ARG A 256 -9.69 -18.29 -13.55
CA ARG A 256 -10.19 -19.47 -12.83
C ARG A 256 -9.21 -20.66 -12.87
N ASP A 257 -8.46 -20.79 -13.96
CA ASP A 257 -7.46 -21.86 -14.09
C ASP A 257 -6.31 -21.69 -13.07
N ASP A 258 -5.98 -20.45 -12.72
CA ASP A 258 -4.98 -20.14 -11.68
C ASP A 258 -5.47 -20.57 -10.29
N VAL A 259 -6.74 -20.31 -9.97
CA VAL A 259 -7.37 -20.77 -8.73
C VAL A 259 -7.38 -22.29 -8.65
N ASN A 260 -7.79 -22.96 -9.73
CA ASN A 260 -7.82 -24.42 -9.80
C ASN A 260 -6.42 -25.04 -9.63
N TRP A 261 -5.40 -24.44 -10.25
CA TRP A 261 -4.02 -24.88 -10.11
C TRP A 261 -3.52 -24.70 -8.68
N PHE A 262 -3.82 -23.56 -8.05
CA PHE A 262 -3.46 -23.27 -6.66
C PHE A 262 -4.05 -24.32 -5.70
N LEU A 263 -5.36 -24.57 -5.78
CA LEU A 263 -6.03 -25.53 -4.90
C LEU A 263 -5.50 -26.96 -5.06
N LYS A 264 -5.26 -27.40 -6.30
CA LYS A 264 -4.65 -28.71 -6.58
C LYS A 264 -3.23 -28.81 -6.00
N THR A 265 -2.47 -27.73 -6.05
CA THR A 265 -1.09 -27.69 -5.52
C THR A 265 -1.08 -27.78 -4.00
N VAL A 266 -2.00 -27.08 -3.34
CA VAL A 266 -2.21 -27.16 -1.88
C VAL A 266 -2.57 -28.59 -1.47
N GLU A 267 -3.57 -29.19 -2.13
CA GLU A 267 -4.05 -30.55 -1.81
C GLU A 267 -2.97 -31.62 -2.04
N LYS A 268 -2.27 -31.57 -3.19
CA LYS A 268 -1.22 -32.54 -3.55
C LYS A 268 -0.06 -32.58 -2.53
N ASN A 269 0.14 -31.50 -1.79
CA ASN A 269 1.19 -31.38 -0.79
C ASN A 269 0.69 -31.59 0.66
N ASN A 270 -0.50 -32.18 0.84
CA ASN A 270 -1.13 -32.42 2.14
C ASN A 270 -1.23 -31.14 2.99
N ALA A 271 -1.50 -30.00 2.34
CA ALA A 271 -1.75 -28.73 2.98
C ALA A 271 -3.24 -28.38 2.91
N THR A 272 -3.68 -27.44 3.74
CA THR A 272 -5.08 -27.00 3.76
C THR A 272 -5.21 -25.50 3.85
N VAL A 273 -6.27 -24.94 3.28
CA VAL A 273 -6.62 -23.52 3.49
C VAL A 273 -7.17 -23.36 4.90
N SER A 274 -6.45 -22.61 5.72
CA SER A 274 -6.78 -22.40 7.14
C SER A 274 -7.59 -21.15 7.37
N SER A 275 -7.29 -20.07 6.65
CA SER A 275 -8.04 -18.82 6.70
C SER A 275 -7.97 -18.10 5.35
N VAL A 276 -9.02 -17.35 5.05
CA VAL A 276 -9.08 -16.39 3.94
C VAL A 276 -9.55 -15.09 4.54
N ARG A 277 -8.73 -14.05 4.44
CA ARG A 277 -8.97 -12.76 5.09
C ARG A 277 -8.75 -11.64 4.09
N TRP A 278 -9.67 -10.69 4.13
CA TRP A 278 -9.48 -9.43 3.45
C TRP A 278 -8.58 -8.53 4.30
N GLU A 279 -7.49 -8.04 3.72
CA GLU A 279 -6.60 -7.06 4.36
C GLU A 279 -6.35 -5.91 3.37
N ASP A 280 -6.95 -4.75 3.63
CA ASP A 280 -6.88 -3.53 2.82
C ASP A 280 -7.25 -3.74 1.34
N THR A 281 -6.25 -4.05 0.51
CA THR A 281 -6.34 -4.21 -0.95
C THR A 281 -5.88 -5.58 -1.43
N VAL A 282 -5.61 -6.51 -0.51
CA VAL A 282 -5.19 -7.88 -0.85
C VAL A 282 -6.03 -8.89 -0.08
N LEU A 283 -6.25 -10.02 -0.72
CA LEU A 283 -6.80 -11.20 -0.07
C LEU A 283 -5.64 -12.03 0.45
N ARG A 284 -5.51 -12.13 1.77
CA ARG A 284 -4.53 -13.00 2.43
C ARG A 284 -5.15 -14.37 2.66
N ILE A 285 -4.52 -15.39 2.09
CA ILE A 285 -4.91 -16.79 2.20
C ILE A 285 -3.84 -17.53 3.00
N HIS A 286 -4.19 -18.05 4.16
CA HIS A 286 -3.27 -18.85 4.96
C HIS A 286 -3.36 -20.32 4.57
N VAL A 287 -2.30 -20.83 3.96
CA VAL A 287 -2.15 -22.25 3.66
C VAL A 287 -1.40 -22.90 4.81
N LYS A 288 -2.08 -23.72 5.61
CA LYS A 288 -1.48 -24.49 6.69
C LYS A 288 -0.66 -25.63 6.10
N VAL A 289 0.60 -25.70 6.53
CA VAL A 289 1.58 -26.64 5.98
C VAL A 289 2.30 -27.40 7.08
N ASN A 290 2.69 -28.64 6.76
CA ASN A 290 3.69 -29.35 7.53
C ASN A 290 5.10 -28.90 7.10
N MET A 291 6.03 -28.80 8.03
CA MET A 291 7.44 -28.47 7.79
C MET A 291 8.06 -29.29 6.63
N ASN A 292 7.75 -30.58 6.56
CA ASN A 292 8.30 -31.47 5.53
C ASN A 292 7.81 -31.15 4.11
N ASN A 293 6.68 -30.44 3.98
CA ASN A 293 6.02 -30.15 2.71
C ASN A 293 6.09 -28.67 2.31
N TYR A 294 6.40 -27.76 3.24
CA TYR A 294 6.50 -26.32 2.98
C TYR A 294 7.41 -26.00 1.79
N LYS A 295 8.63 -26.59 1.75
CA LYS A 295 9.59 -26.33 0.67
C LYS A 295 9.03 -26.73 -0.69
N ARG A 296 8.30 -27.85 -0.78
CA ARG A 296 7.70 -28.33 -2.04
C ARG A 296 6.61 -27.40 -2.56
N ILE A 297 5.80 -26.83 -1.66
CA ILE A 297 4.76 -25.86 -2.05
C ILE A 297 5.39 -24.56 -2.56
N ILE A 298 6.38 -24.02 -1.84
CA ILE A 298 7.09 -22.81 -2.27
C ILE A 298 7.77 -23.03 -3.62
N GLU A 299 8.44 -24.17 -3.80
CA GLU A 299 9.11 -24.49 -5.06
C GLU A 299 8.12 -24.59 -6.21
N ALA A 300 6.95 -25.19 -5.99
CA ALA A 300 5.86 -25.19 -6.98
C ALA A 300 5.35 -23.78 -7.32
N PHE A 301 5.22 -22.89 -6.34
CA PHE A 301 4.86 -21.48 -6.58
C PHE A 301 5.95 -20.77 -7.40
N LYS A 302 7.22 -20.99 -7.07
CA LYS A 302 8.35 -20.42 -7.80
C LYS A 302 8.42 -20.93 -9.24
N GLU A 303 8.23 -22.22 -9.48
CA GLU A 303 8.18 -22.82 -10.82
C GLU A 303 7.02 -22.27 -11.67
N ARG A 304 5.90 -21.90 -11.02
CA ARG A 304 4.76 -21.24 -11.68
C ARG A 304 5.04 -19.78 -12.08
N GLY A 305 6.16 -19.23 -11.61
CA GLY A 305 6.56 -17.84 -11.83
C GLY A 305 6.08 -16.88 -10.75
N TRP A 306 5.58 -17.38 -9.62
CA TRP A 306 5.14 -16.52 -8.51
C TRP A 306 6.34 -16.02 -7.70
N GLU A 307 6.23 -14.78 -7.24
CA GLU A 307 7.20 -14.23 -6.31
C GLU A 307 6.99 -14.86 -4.94
N THR A 308 8.04 -15.46 -4.41
CA THR A 308 8.00 -16.15 -3.12
C THR A 308 9.04 -15.55 -2.20
N SER A 309 8.66 -15.36 -0.95
CA SER A 309 9.56 -14.97 0.12
C SER A 309 9.51 -16.05 1.18
N VAL A 310 10.66 -16.61 1.50
CA VAL A 310 10.76 -17.67 2.49
C VAL A 310 11.73 -17.25 3.58
N ILE A 311 11.41 -17.64 4.80
CA ILE A 311 12.37 -17.56 5.89
C ILE A 311 13.50 -18.55 5.57
N ASP A 312 14.75 -18.10 5.70
CA ASP A 312 15.93 -18.94 5.52
C ASP A 312 15.81 -20.20 6.40
N SER A 313 16.22 -21.36 5.90
CA SER A 313 16.16 -22.60 6.68
C SER A 313 16.94 -22.55 7.99
N GLU A 314 18.05 -21.81 8.04
CA GLU A 314 18.84 -21.58 9.26
C GLU A 314 18.09 -20.69 10.25
N TYR A 315 17.41 -19.63 9.76
CA TYR A 315 16.60 -18.73 10.59
C TYR A 315 15.28 -19.39 11.03
N LEU A 316 14.68 -20.22 10.20
CA LEU A 316 13.50 -21.02 10.53
C LEU A 316 13.83 -22.07 11.59
N ASN A 317 14.99 -22.73 11.46
CA ASN A 317 15.51 -23.58 12.52
C ASN A 317 15.80 -22.78 13.78
N ALA A 318 16.39 -21.58 13.68
CA ALA A 318 16.67 -20.71 14.83
C ALA A 318 15.38 -20.22 15.53
N LEU A 319 14.34 -19.82 14.79
CA LEU A 319 13.01 -19.49 15.34
C LEU A 319 12.39 -20.66 16.10
N LEU A 320 12.57 -21.88 15.59
CA LEU A 320 12.09 -23.11 16.23
C LEU A 320 13.01 -23.60 17.36
N GLU A 321 14.27 -23.16 17.35
CA GLU A 321 15.31 -23.46 18.33
C GLU A 321 15.57 -22.32 19.31
N GLU A 322 14.78 -21.22 19.31
CA GLU A 322 15.02 -19.95 20.02
C GLU A 322 14.88 -20.07 21.55
N ARG A 323 15.67 -20.97 22.14
CA ARG A 323 15.80 -21.21 23.57
C ARG A 323 16.60 -20.10 24.25
N HIS A 324 17.39 -19.31 23.50
CA HIS A 324 18.27 -18.27 24.03
C HIS A 324 17.51 -17.02 24.49
N GLY A 325 16.59 -16.47 23.67
CA GLY A 325 15.73 -15.34 24.08
C GLY A 325 14.78 -15.71 25.22
N THR A 326 14.19 -16.91 25.15
CA THR A 326 13.40 -17.49 26.25
C THR A 326 14.22 -17.59 27.55
N ARG A 327 15.50 -17.94 27.47
CA ARG A 327 16.37 -18.05 28.64
C ARG A 327 16.71 -16.69 29.25
N GLU A 328 17.06 -15.68 28.45
CA GLU A 328 17.35 -14.33 28.93
C GLU A 328 16.12 -13.66 29.55
N ILE A 329 14.94 -13.84 28.93
CA ILE A 329 13.67 -13.36 29.49
C ILE A 329 13.36 -14.08 30.81
N ASN A 330 13.50 -15.41 30.87
CA ASN A 330 13.30 -16.16 32.12
C ASN A 330 14.28 -15.75 33.22
N GLU A 331 15.55 -15.51 32.89
CA GLU A 331 16.56 -15.02 33.83
C GLU A 331 16.24 -13.59 34.32
N THR A 332 15.75 -12.72 33.44
CA THR A 332 15.26 -11.38 33.79
C THR A 332 14.04 -11.45 34.71
N LEU A 333 13.03 -12.26 34.38
CA LEU A 333 11.81 -12.45 35.18
C LEU A 333 12.12 -13.00 36.57
N THR A 334 12.92 -14.07 36.65
CA THR A 334 13.32 -14.68 37.94
C THR A 334 14.12 -13.71 38.80
N THR A 335 14.97 -12.88 38.16
CA THR A 335 15.74 -11.86 38.89
C THR A 335 14.83 -10.73 39.36
N LEU A 336 13.88 -10.26 38.56
CA LEU A 336 12.90 -9.26 38.98
C LEU A 336 12.04 -9.75 40.16
N GLU A 337 11.57 -11.01 40.14
CA GLU A 337 10.82 -11.63 41.24
C GLU A 337 11.56 -11.55 42.58
N LYS A 338 12.87 -11.84 42.55
CA LYS A 338 13.75 -11.74 43.73
C LYS A 338 13.77 -10.34 44.33
N TYR A 339 13.65 -9.30 43.50
CA TYR A 339 13.78 -7.91 43.92
C TYR A 339 12.45 -7.16 44.13
N LEU A 340 11.30 -7.72 43.73
CA LEU A 340 9.96 -7.14 43.99
C LEU A 340 9.73 -6.73 45.47
N PRO A 341 10.20 -7.49 46.49
CA PRO A 341 10.00 -7.12 47.89
C PRO A 341 10.67 -5.80 48.30
N TYR A 342 11.71 -5.36 47.57
CA TYR A 342 12.51 -4.16 47.88
C TYR A 342 11.97 -2.88 47.22
N LEU A 343 10.91 -3.02 46.42
CA LEU A 343 10.22 -1.92 45.76
C LEU A 343 9.06 -1.41 46.61
N THR A 344 8.71 -0.12 46.46
CA THR A 344 7.48 0.42 47.02
C THR A 344 6.25 -0.22 46.36
N PRO A 345 5.05 -0.19 46.97
CA PRO A 345 3.86 -0.85 46.39
C PRO A 345 3.52 -0.40 44.96
N ASP A 346 3.79 0.85 44.62
CA ASP A 346 3.55 1.44 43.30
C ASP A 346 4.67 1.15 42.29
N GLU A 347 5.93 1.09 42.71
CA GLU A 347 7.06 0.60 41.91
C GLU A 347 6.91 -0.91 41.61
N ARG A 348 6.53 -1.70 42.63
CA ARG A 348 6.31 -3.15 42.54
C ARG A 348 5.25 -3.48 41.50
N LYS A 349 4.11 -2.81 41.56
CA LYS A 349 3.02 -3.04 40.60
C LYS A 349 3.45 -2.75 39.16
N ALA A 350 4.20 -1.67 38.93
CA ALA A 350 4.70 -1.34 37.59
C ALA A 350 5.66 -2.41 37.05
N VAL A 351 6.49 -2.99 37.92
CA VAL A 351 7.38 -4.11 37.56
C VAL A 351 6.62 -5.41 37.33
N GLU A 352 5.59 -5.71 38.13
CA GLU A 352 4.71 -6.88 37.94
C GLU A 352 3.95 -6.80 36.60
N ASP A 353 3.44 -5.62 36.24
CA ASP A 353 2.78 -5.38 34.94
C ASP A 353 3.76 -5.59 33.76
N TYR A 354 5.00 -5.12 33.90
CA TYR A 354 6.07 -5.39 32.93
C TYR A 354 6.39 -6.89 32.81
N MET A 355 6.46 -7.61 33.94
CA MET A 355 6.72 -9.05 33.97
C MET A 355 5.58 -9.87 33.34
N ALA A 356 4.33 -9.48 33.56
CA ALA A 356 3.17 -10.14 32.96
C ALA A 356 3.21 -10.07 31.42
N ASN A 357 3.53 -8.91 30.85
CA ASN A 357 3.67 -8.71 29.40
C ASN A 357 4.80 -9.57 28.80
N LEU A 358 5.93 -9.68 29.50
CA LEU A 358 7.02 -10.57 29.08
C LEU A 358 6.62 -12.04 29.13
N ASN A 359 5.86 -12.46 30.14
CA ASN A 359 5.41 -13.85 30.28
C ASN A 359 4.38 -14.24 29.21
N GLU A 360 3.52 -13.31 28.79
CA GLU A 360 2.60 -13.52 27.66
C GLU A 360 3.37 -13.76 26.34
N THR A 361 4.47 -13.04 26.14
CA THR A 361 5.35 -13.22 24.98
C THR A 361 5.97 -14.64 24.96
N LEU A 362 6.42 -15.13 26.11
CA LEU A 362 6.93 -16.51 26.27
C LEU A 362 5.87 -17.59 26.00
N HIS A 363 4.60 -17.31 26.29
CA HIS A 363 3.49 -18.23 26.01
C HIS A 363 3.19 -18.33 24.52
N GLN A 364 3.20 -17.21 23.80
CA GLN A 364 2.98 -17.16 22.35
C GLN A 364 4.05 -17.94 21.57
N ASP A 365 5.31 -17.96 22.06
CA ASP A 365 6.40 -18.74 21.45
C ASP A 365 6.22 -20.26 21.56
N ARG A 366 5.46 -20.76 22.53
CA ARG A 366 5.22 -22.22 22.70
C ARG A 366 4.17 -22.79 21.74
N ASP A 367 3.30 -21.94 21.19
CA ASP A 367 2.19 -22.34 20.30
C ASP A 367 2.59 -22.42 18.80
N GLN A 368 3.87 -22.21 18.48
CA GLN A 368 4.47 -22.20 17.13
C GLN A 368 4.38 -23.53 16.32
N LYS A 369 3.55 -24.52 16.71
CA LYS A 369 3.39 -25.81 15.99
C LYS A 369 2.46 -25.76 14.77
N ASN A 370 1.73 -24.66 14.57
CA ASN A 370 0.86 -24.47 13.41
C ASN A 370 1.53 -23.51 12.43
N LEU A 371 2.23 -24.02 11.42
CA LEU A 371 2.93 -23.19 10.43
C LEU A 371 2.06 -22.95 9.19
N CYS A 372 2.18 -21.77 8.58
CA CYS A 372 1.49 -21.45 7.34
C CYS A 372 2.30 -20.60 6.37
N ILE A 373 1.88 -20.67 5.10
CA ILE A 373 2.33 -19.79 4.02
C ILE A 373 1.21 -18.78 3.80
N ALA A 374 1.54 -17.49 3.82
CA ALA A 374 0.63 -16.44 3.42
C ALA A 374 0.66 -16.30 1.89
N VAL A 375 -0.45 -16.61 1.24
CA VAL A 375 -0.62 -16.41 -0.20
C VAL A 375 -1.46 -15.16 -0.40
N PHE A 376 -0.91 -14.19 -1.11
CA PHE A 376 -1.55 -12.91 -1.36
C PHE A 376 -2.15 -12.91 -2.75
N ALA A 377 -3.44 -12.64 -2.86
CA ALA A 377 -4.10 -12.35 -4.12
C ALA A 377 -4.43 -10.85 -4.18
N THR A 378 -4.06 -10.20 -5.27
CA THR A 378 -4.31 -8.77 -5.47
C THR A 378 -5.79 -8.52 -5.72
N ASN A 379 -6.39 -7.53 -5.06
CA ASN A 379 -7.74 -7.08 -5.38
C ASN A 379 -7.77 -6.61 -6.85
N PRO A 380 -8.73 -7.07 -7.67
CA PRO A 380 -8.96 -6.55 -9.01
C PRO A 380 -9.04 -5.01 -9.09
N GLU A 381 -9.57 -4.35 -8.06
CA GLU A 381 -9.64 -2.88 -7.98
C GLU A 381 -8.27 -2.21 -7.77
N ALA A 382 -7.27 -2.95 -7.30
CA ALA A 382 -5.88 -2.50 -7.24
C ALA A 382 -5.17 -2.61 -8.60
N ILE A 383 -5.75 -3.32 -9.58
CA ILE A 383 -5.31 -3.25 -10.97
C ILE A 383 -5.83 -1.94 -11.53
N ILE A 384 -4.97 -0.93 -11.56
CA ILE A 384 -5.29 0.39 -12.09
C ILE A 384 -4.76 0.45 -13.53
N PRO A 385 -5.60 0.25 -14.56
CA PRO A 385 -5.16 0.28 -15.95
C PRO A 385 -4.77 1.70 -16.39
N ASP A 386 -3.55 1.84 -16.93
CA ASP A 386 -3.03 3.12 -17.43
C ASP A 386 -3.36 3.31 -18.92
N TYR A 387 -4.64 3.53 -19.22
CA TYR A 387 -5.10 3.80 -20.58
C TYR A 387 -4.46 5.07 -21.16
N GLY A 388 -4.17 6.06 -20.31
CA GLY A 388 -3.57 7.32 -20.73
C GLY A 388 -2.10 7.18 -21.11
N GLY A 389 -1.30 6.44 -20.33
CA GLY A 389 0.10 6.17 -20.65
C GLY A 389 0.25 5.35 -21.93
N HIS A 390 -0.60 4.33 -22.11
CA HIS A 390 -0.64 3.55 -23.35
C HIS A 390 -1.06 4.42 -24.55
N SER A 391 -2.12 5.23 -24.38
CA SER A 391 -2.56 6.18 -25.41
C SER A 391 -1.47 7.21 -25.76
N ASP A 392 -0.78 7.79 -24.77
CA ASP A 392 0.29 8.78 -24.98
C ASP A 392 1.45 8.17 -25.78
N PHE A 393 1.87 6.96 -25.41
CA PHE A 393 2.91 6.23 -26.14
C PHE A 393 2.56 6.08 -27.63
N LEU A 394 1.38 5.53 -27.95
CA LEU A 394 0.94 5.35 -29.33
C LEU A 394 0.68 6.68 -30.04
N ALA A 395 0.17 7.69 -29.33
CA ALA A 395 -0.12 9.01 -29.86
C ALA A 395 1.14 9.71 -30.38
N LYS A 396 2.27 9.57 -29.68
CA LYS A 396 3.56 10.10 -30.13
C LYS A 396 3.98 9.53 -31.49
N PHE A 397 3.86 8.22 -31.69
CA PHE A 397 4.16 7.59 -32.99
C PHE A 397 3.18 8.03 -34.08
N ALA A 398 1.87 8.09 -33.76
CA ALA A 398 0.85 8.54 -34.68
C ALA A 398 1.08 10.00 -35.12
N LEU A 399 1.42 10.90 -34.19
CA LEU A 399 1.74 12.30 -34.48
C LEU A 399 2.94 12.41 -35.43
N VAL A 400 4.02 11.65 -35.20
CA VAL A 400 5.17 11.63 -36.11
C VAL A 400 4.76 11.23 -37.53
N ALA A 401 4.00 10.13 -37.67
CA ALA A 401 3.52 9.68 -38.97
C ALA A 401 2.64 10.73 -39.68
N VAL A 402 1.76 11.39 -38.93
CA VAL A 402 0.84 12.41 -39.45
C VAL A 402 1.59 13.68 -39.86
N PHE A 403 2.59 14.15 -39.09
CA PHE A 403 3.41 15.30 -39.47
C PHE A 403 4.25 15.03 -40.72
N VAL A 404 4.80 13.82 -40.86
CA VAL A 404 5.45 13.39 -42.11
C VAL A 404 4.46 13.42 -43.28
N GLY A 405 3.23 12.92 -43.07
CA GLY A 405 2.15 12.98 -44.07
C GLY A 405 1.79 14.41 -44.49
N LEU A 406 1.71 15.34 -43.54
CA LEU A 406 1.43 16.76 -43.80
C LEU A 406 2.57 17.42 -44.59
N ALA A 407 3.83 17.13 -44.26
CA ALA A 407 4.98 17.64 -44.99
C ALA A 407 5.04 17.13 -46.44
N LEU A 408 4.76 15.83 -46.64
CA LEU A 408 4.67 15.20 -47.96
C LEU A 408 3.48 15.72 -48.78
N GLY A 409 2.37 16.05 -48.11
CA GLY A 409 1.19 16.65 -48.72
C GLY A 409 1.43 18.08 -49.22
N ARG A 410 2.27 18.88 -48.52
CA ARG A 410 2.62 20.25 -48.94
C ARG A 410 3.59 20.28 -50.14
N ARG A 411 4.65 19.47 -50.14
CA ARG A 411 5.66 19.48 -51.22
C ARG A 411 5.09 19.20 -52.62
N ARG A 412 4.07 18.33 -52.74
CA ARG A 412 3.43 18.07 -54.03
C ARG A 412 2.45 19.15 -54.49
N GLY A 413 1.97 20.01 -53.60
CA GLY A 413 1.12 21.15 -53.95
C GLY A 413 1.92 22.25 -54.66
N ASP A 414 3.16 22.49 -54.23
CA ASP A 414 4.04 23.51 -54.81
C ASP A 414 4.69 23.07 -56.14
N GLU A 415 4.75 21.77 -56.44
CA GLU A 415 5.29 21.23 -57.70
C GLU A 415 4.24 21.16 -58.84
N THR A 416 2.98 21.52 -58.58
CA THR A 416 1.88 21.45 -59.57
C THR A 416 1.20 22.80 -59.87
N GLN A 417 1.81 23.91 -59.43
CA GLN A 417 1.57 25.24 -59.98
C GLN A 417 2.68 25.58 -60.98
#